data_AF-A0A5A9ZY88-F1
#
_entry.id   AF-A0A5A9ZY88-F1
#
_cell.length_a   1.000
_cell.length_b   1.000
_cell.length_c   1.000
_cell.angle_alpha   90.00
_cell.angle_beta   90.00
_cell.angle_gamma   90.00
#
_symmetry.space_group_name_H-M   'P 1'
#
loop_
_entity.id
_entity.type
_entity.pdbx_description
1 polymer ?
#
loop_
_entity_poly.entity_id
_entity_poly.type
_entity_poly.pdbx_seq_one_letter_code
_entity_poly.pdbx_strand_id
1 'polypeptide(L)'
;MSQARVPYLLGHAEIASLFNIERQTSQKWRTEGTLPEPDLLASGNPYWLLATVLHIDGDGVRQVDQQQLADYRASFPHGYDVQDKEQLPVILGIQETGRVLGQDAQAVSRWRNRRRIAEADLVLSGSPLWLLETILADAPQRQRPIDQAEVTKLCAGQRGSQKPRGRRTSTPAVSPPQKPLPAAKTFTAADQAAAAKFLTSVLADGYSVTITPQR
;
A
#
# COMPACT_ATOMS: atom_id res chain seq x y z
N MET A 1 25.09 -9.23 19.36
CA MET A 1 23.62 -9.38 19.36
C MET A 1 23.29 -10.39 18.29
N SER A 2 22.57 -11.47 18.62
CA SER A 2 22.07 -12.42 17.63
C SER A 2 21.11 -11.68 16.70
N GLN A 3 21.36 -11.70 15.40
CA GLN A 3 20.39 -11.21 14.43
C GLN A 3 19.11 -12.04 14.55
N ALA A 4 17.95 -11.39 14.56
CA ALA A 4 16.67 -12.08 14.70
C ALA A 4 16.40 -12.93 13.45
N ARG A 5 15.82 -14.12 13.65
CA ARG A 5 15.35 -14.96 12.54
C ARG A 5 14.08 -14.34 11.97
N VAL A 6 13.99 -14.28 10.65
CA VAL A 6 12.86 -13.65 9.94
C VAL A 6 12.25 -14.62 8.92
N PRO A 7 10.92 -14.69 8.77
CA PRO A 7 10.32 -15.53 7.75
C PRO A 7 10.58 -14.96 6.36
N TYR A 8 10.71 -15.83 5.36
CA TYR A 8 10.76 -15.40 3.97
C TYR A 8 9.40 -14.85 3.53
N LEU A 9 9.35 -13.52 3.43
CA LEU A 9 8.18 -12.75 3.01
C LEU A 9 8.47 -11.92 1.76
N LEU A 10 7.48 -11.80 0.89
CA LEU A 10 7.58 -11.06 -0.34
C LEU A 10 6.51 -9.96 -0.37
N GLY A 11 6.92 -8.76 -0.76
CA GLY A 11 5.99 -7.79 -1.31
C GLY A 11 5.98 -7.85 -2.83
N HIS A 12 5.22 -6.95 -3.45
CA HIS A 12 5.10 -6.92 -4.91
C HIS A 12 6.44 -6.71 -5.66
N ALA A 13 7.41 -6.02 -5.07
CA ALA A 13 8.71 -5.83 -5.72
C ALA A 13 9.53 -7.12 -5.74
N GLU A 14 9.50 -7.88 -4.63
CA GLU A 14 10.18 -9.16 -4.53
C GLU A 14 9.54 -10.20 -5.46
N ILE A 15 8.20 -10.24 -5.53
CA ILE A 15 7.47 -11.11 -6.49
C ILE A 15 7.83 -10.73 -7.93
N ALA A 16 7.90 -9.44 -8.24
CA ALA A 16 8.26 -8.97 -9.56
C ALA A 16 9.67 -9.43 -9.97
N SER A 17 10.63 -9.31 -9.05
CA SER A 17 11.99 -9.82 -9.24
C SER A 17 12.01 -11.33 -9.47
N LEU A 18 11.28 -12.08 -8.62
CA LEU A 18 11.27 -13.54 -8.62
C LEU A 18 10.74 -14.14 -9.93
N PHE A 19 9.73 -13.52 -10.54
CA PHE A 19 9.15 -13.97 -11.81
C PHE A 19 9.69 -13.23 -13.03
N ASN A 20 10.67 -12.34 -12.87
CA ASN A 20 11.18 -11.45 -13.91
C ASN A 20 10.06 -10.70 -14.67
N ILE A 21 9.13 -10.12 -13.91
CA ILE A 21 7.99 -9.34 -14.41
C ILE A 21 8.03 -7.93 -13.86
N GLU A 22 7.20 -7.05 -14.43
CA GLU A 22 6.98 -5.73 -13.84
C GLU A 22 6.12 -5.79 -12.57
N ARG A 23 6.36 -4.86 -11.64
CA ARG A 23 5.60 -4.76 -10.38
C ARG A 23 4.09 -4.63 -10.58
N GLN A 24 3.67 -3.97 -11.66
CA GLN A 24 2.25 -3.83 -12.00
C GLN A 24 1.59 -5.17 -12.32
N THR A 25 2.34 -6.13 -12.89
CA THR A 25 1.85 -7.47 -13.18
C THR A 25 1.55 -8.24 -11.89
N SER A 26 2.42 -8.14 -10.88
CA SER A 26 2.16 -8.73 -9.55
C SER A 26 0.92 -8.12 -8.87
N GLN A 27 0.67 -6.82 -9.05
CA GLN A 27 -0.57 -6.19 -8.55
C GLN A 27 -1.80 -6.72 -9.29
N LYS A 28 -1.70 -6.86 -10.62
CA LYS A 28 -2.75 -7.42 -11.45
C LYS A 28 -3.08 -8.86 -11.05
N TRP A 29 -2.07 -9.70 -10.81
CA TRP A 29 -2.27 -11.08 -10.32
C TRP A 29 -3.05 -11.13 -9.02
N ARG A 30 -2.80 -10.19 -8.10
CA ARG A 30 -3.62 -10.08 -6.87
C ARG A 30 -5.07 -9.74 -7.19
N THR A 31 -5.33 -8.76 -8.06
CA THR A 31 -6.70 -8.35 -8.39
C THR A 31 -7.47 -9.42 -9.18
N GLU A 32 -6.78 -10.25 -9.95
CA GLU A 32 -7.36 -11.34 -10.74
C GLU A 32 -7.47 -12.66 -9.96
N GLY A 33 -7.01 -12.70 -8.71
CA GLY A 33 -7.02 -13.89 -7.86
C GLY A 33 -5.97 -14.94 -8.24
N THR A 34 -5.05 -14.62 -9.15
CA THR A 34 -3.88 -15.48 -9.44
C THR A 34 -2.94 -15.53 -8.24
N LEU A 35 -2.65 -14.38 -7.65
CA LEU A 35 -1.96 -14.31 -6.36
C LEU A 35 -3.03 -14.32 -5.26
N PRO A 36 -2.98 -15.26 -4.29
CA PRO A 36 -4.01 -15.37 -3.26
C PRO A 36 -4.02 -14.14 -2.32
N GLU A 37 -4.97 -14.12 -1.40
CA GLU A 37 -4.99 -13.11 -0.33
C GLU A 37 -3.65 -13.10 0.44
N PRO A 38 -3.18 -11.93 0.89
CA PRO A 38 -1.90 -11.82 1.56
C PRO A 38 -1.90 -12.53 2.91
N ASP A 39 -0.80 -13.24 3.20
CA ASP A 39 -0.56 -13.89 4.48
C ASP A 39 -0.37 -12.88 5.62
N LEU A 40 0.12 -11.68 5.28
CA LEU A 40 0.35 -10.59 6.22
C LEU A 40 -0.04 -9.24 5.63
N LEU A 41 -0.76 -8.44 6.42
CA LEU A 41 -0.92 -7.00 6.19
C LEU A 41 -0.13 -6.22 7.25
N ALA A 42 0.84 -5.42 6.82
CA ALA A 42 1.56 -4.53 7.73
C ALA A 42 1.56 -3.09 7.18
N SER A 43 1.03 -2.16 7.98
CA SER A 43 0.85 -0.75 7.61
C SER A 43 0.07 -0.54 6.31
N GLY A 44 -0.88 -1.43 6.03
CA GLY A 44 -1.70 -1.42 4.81
C GLY A 44 -1.01 -1.96 3.56
N ASN A 45 0.22 -2.47 3.67
CA ASN A 45 0.90 -3.15 2.57
C ASN A 45 0.70 -4.67 2.68
N PRO A 46 0.42 -5.36 1.57
CA PRO A 46 0.31 -6.81 1.53
C PRO A 46 1.70 -7.47 1.44
N TYR A 47 1.84 -8.60 2.13
CA TYR A 47 2.98 -9.48 2.05
C TYR A 47 2.52 -10.93 2.03
N TRP A 48 3.26 -11.76 1.31
CA TRP A 48 3.02 -13.19 1.15
C TRP A 48 4.21 -13.98 1.65
N LEU A 49 3.95 -15.17 2.18
CA LEU A 49 4.97 -16.17 2.41
C LEU A 49 5.61 -16.58 1.09
N LEU A 50 6.91 -16.87 1.11
CA LEU A 50 7.58 -17.45 -0.05
C LEU A 50 6.89 -18.73 -0.50
N ALA A 51 6.50 -19.61 0.43
CA ALA A 51 5.73 -20.80 0.12
C ALA A 51 4.46 -20.45 -0.68
N THR A 52 3.63 -19.52 -0.21
CA THR A 52 2.41 -19.07 -0.89
C THR A 52 2.68 -18.59 -2.32
N VAL A 53 3.75 -17.82 -2.54
CA VAL A 53 4.11 -17.32 -3.87
C VAL A 53 4.63 -18.44 -4.78
N LEU A 54 5.36 -19.43 -4.25
CA LEU A 54 5.84 -20.55 -5.06
C LEU A 54 4.70 -21.46 -5.54
N HIS A 55 3.51 -21.41 -4.93
CA HIS A 55 2.36 -22.22 -5.40
C HIS A 55 1.82 -21.78 -6.77
N ILE A 56 2.12 -20.55 -7.21
CA ILE A 56 1.69 -20.05 -8.53
C ILE A 56 2.77 -20.27 -9.61
N ASP A 57 3.90 -20.86 -9.24
CA ASP A 57 4.95 -21.30 -10.15
C ASP A 57 4.50 -22.50 -10.97
N GLY A 58 4.93 -22.58 -12.23
CA GLY A 58 4.52 -23.67 -13.14
C GLY A 58 3.13 -23.50 -13.75
N ASP A 59 2.30 -22.58 -13.25
CA ASP A 59 0.98 -22.32 -13.81
C ASP A 59 1.07 -21.45 -15.07
N GLY A 60 0.99 -22.11 -16.23
CA GLY A 60 1.03 -21.45 -17.54
C GLY A 60 2.42 -20.89 -17.85
N VAL A 61 2.51 -19.59 -18.12
CA VAL A 61 3.80 -18.92 -18.43
C VAL A 61 4.53 -18.39 -17.19
N ARG A 62 4.00 -18.63 -15.99
CA ARG A 62 4.63 -18.19 -14.74
C ARG A 62 5.75 -19.14 -14.37
N GLN A 63 6.98 -18.64 -14.36
CA GLN A 63 8.17 -19.41 -13.99
C GLN A 63 8.99 -18.57 -13.02
N VAL A 64 9.31 -19.17 -11.88
CA VAL A 64 10.24 -18.59 -10.92
C VAL A 64 11.65 -18.67 -11.48
N ASP A 65 12.33 -17.53 -11.50
CA ASP A 65 13.75 -17.46 -11.76
C ASP A 65 14.51 -18.03 -10.54
N GLN A 66 15.14 -19.18 -10.73
CA GLN A 66 15.86 -19.91 -9.68
C GLN A 66 17.07 -19.13 -9.16
N GLN A 67 17.72 -18.32 -10.00
CA GLN A 67 18.82 -17.47 -9.57
C GLN A 67 18.29 -16.34 -8.67
N GLN A 68 17.19 -15.70 -9.06
CA GLN A 68 16.53 -14.67 -8.25
C GLN A 68 16.04 -15.23 -6.90
N LEU A 69 15.54 -16.47 -6.88
CA LEU A 69 15.14 -17.15 -5.65
C LEU A 69 16.33 -17.38 -4.71
N ALA A 70 17.45 -17.86 -5.26
CA ALA A 70 18.67 -18.10 -4.49
C ALA A 70 19.24 -16.78 -3.93
N ASP A 71 19.29 -15.73 -4.76
CA ASP A 71 19.78 -14.41 -4.37
C ASP A 71 18.88 -13.78 -3.28
N TYR A 72 17.55 -13.91 -3.42
CA TYR A 72 16.60 -13.48 -2.40
C TYR A 72 16.83 -14.20 -1.07
N ARG A 73 16.97 -15.53 -1.07
CA ARG A 73 17.24 -16.30 0.17
C ARG A 73 18.56 -15.90 0.81
N ALA A 74 19.60 -15.68 -0.01
CA ALA A 74 20.92 -15.26 0.45
C ALA A 74 20.92 -13.85 1.07
N SER A 75 20.00 -12.97 0.65
CA SER A 75 19.86 -11.62 1.22
C SER A 75 19.37 -11.61 2.67
N PHE A 76 18.82 -12.73 3.17
CA PHE A 76 18.41 -12.92 4.56
C PHE A 76 19.13 -14.12 5.18
N PRO A 77 20.33 -13.93 5.77
CA PRO A 77 21.16 -15.02 6.32
C PRO A 77 20.48 -15.86 7.42
N HIS A 78 19.51 -15.28 8.13
CA HIS A 78 18.70 -15.94 9.15
C HIS A 78 17.23 -16.09 8.74
N GLY A 79 16.98 -16.03 7.43
CA GLY A 79 15.71 -16.32 6.82
C GLY A 79 15.26 -17.75 7.07
N TYR A 80 13.95 -17.98 7.16
CA TYR A 80 13.41 -19.33 7.24
C TYR A 80 12.08 -19.46 6.51
N ASP A 81 11.82 -20.65 5.98
CA ASP A 81 10.56 -20.97 5.35
C ASP A 81 9.46 -21.15 6.39
N VAL A 82 8.32 -20.53 6.12
CA VAL A 82 7.06 -20.71 6.85
C VAL A 82 6.03 -21.16 5.84
N GLN A 83 5.34 -22.26 6.15
CA GLN A 83 4.35 -22.86 5.26
C GLN A 83 2.93 -22.36 5.54
N ASP A 84 2.67 -21.90 6.77
CA ASP A 84 1.36 -21.46 7.22
C ASP A 84 1.44 -20.07 7.85
N LYS A 85 0.54 -19.18 7.44
CA LYS A 85 0.43 -17.82 8.00
C LYS A 85 0.17 -17.82 9.51
N GLU A 86 -0.43 -18.88 10.06
CA GLU A 86 -0.67 -19.01 11.51
C GLU A 86 0.64 -19.15 12.30
N GLN A 87 1.73 -19.57 11.65
CA GLN A 87 3.06 -19.69 12.22
C GLN A 87 3.89 -18.41 12.08
N LEU A 88 3.33 -17.35 11.46
CA LEU A 88 4.03 -16.09 11.32
C LEU A 88 4.23 -15.43 12.70
N PRO A 89 5.44 -14.93 12.99
CA PRO A 89 5.63 -14.07 14.15
C PRO A 89 4.85 -12.77 13.96
N VAL A 90 4.60 -12.05 15.05
CA VAL A 90 3.95 -10.75 14.97
C VAL A 90 4.90 -9.74 14.32
N ILE A 91 4.70 -9.49 13.04
CA ILE A 91 5.48 -8.52 12.26
C ILE A 91 4.75 -7.18 12.20
N LEU A 92 5.47 -6.10 12.43
CA LEU A 92 4.97 -4.74 12.53
C LEU A 92 5.47 -3.92 11.35
N GLY A 93 4.56 -3.16 10.73
CA GLY A 93 4.96 -2.05 9.88
C GLY A 93 5.04 -0.75 10.70
N ILE A 94 5.43 0.33 10.04
CA ILE A 94 5.64 1.64 10.68
C ILE A 94 4.43 2.19 11.47
N GLN A 95 3.20 1.89 11.02
CA GLN A 95 1.97 2.31 11.71
C GLN A 95 1.76 1.49 12.99
N GLU A 96 1.91 0.17 12.90
CA GLU A 96 1.81 -0.73 14.05
C GLU A 96 2.88 -0.40 15.09
N THR A 97 4.13 -0.22 14.67
CA THR A 97 5.24 0.21 15.54
C THR A 97 4.93 1.53 16.23
N GLY A 98 4.31 2.47 15.52
CA GLY A 98 3.86 3.73 16.11
C GLY A 98 2.86 3.48 17.24
N ARG A 99 1.79 2.72 16.97
CA ARG A 99 0.76 2.40 17.97
C ARG A 99 1.35 1.69 19.20
N VAL A 100 2.19 0.69 19.00
CA VAL A 100 2.87 -0.04 20.10
C VAL A 100 3.72 0.89 20.96
N LEU A 101 4.35 1.91 20.38
CA LEU A 101 5.21 2.87 21.10
C LEU A 101 4.45 4.14 21.55
N GLY A 102 3.12 4.19 21.40
CA GLY A 102 2.31 5.35 21.73
C GLY A 102 2.64 6.59 20.87
N GLN A 103 3.01 6.40 19.61
CA GLN A 103 3.40 7.45 18.67
C GLN A 103 2.72 7.30 17.31
N ASP A 104 2.88 8.29 16.45
CA ASP A 104 2.47 8.21 15.05
C ASP A 104 3.57 7.59 14.14
N ALA A 105 3.17 7.20 12.93
CA ALA A 105 4.09 6.66 11.94
C ALA A 105 5.19 7.66 11.51
N GLN A 106 4.94 8.96 11.61
CA GLN A 106 5.92 9.99 11.25
C GLN A 106 7.05 10.08 12.28
N ALA A 107 6.75 9.90 13.56
CA ALA A 107 7.71 9.80 14.64
C ALA A 107 8.61 8.59 14.44
N VAL A 108 8.03 7.42 14.14
CA VAL A 108 8.80 6.20 13.84
C VAL A 108 9.69 6.41 12.60
N SER A 109 9.18 7.05 11.55
CA SER A 109 9.97 7.39 10.35
C SER A 109 11.18 8.26 10.69
N ARG A 110 10.96 9.34 11.47
CA ARG A 110 12.01 10.23 11.96
C ARG A 110 13.04 9.48 12.81
N TRP A 111 12.59 8.57 13.68
CA TRP A 111 13.49 7.79 14.53
C TRP A 111 14.33 6.82 13.72
N ARG A 112 13.75 6.10 12.76
CA ARG A 112 14.47 5.21 11.85
C ARG A 112 15.55 5.96 11.09
N ASN A 113 15.20 7.08 10.46
CA ASN A 113 16.16 7.88 9.67
C ASN A 113 17.32 8.43 10.53
N ARG A 114 17.09 8.63 11.85
CA ARG A 114 18.11 9.06 12.81
C ARG A 114 18.72 7.91 13.61
N ARG A 115 18.43 6.65 13.28
CA ARG A 115 18.85 5.44 14.02
C ARG A 115 18.55 5.50 15.53
N ARG A 116 17.42 6.13 15.89
CA ARG A 116 16.93 6.23 17.26
C ARG A 116 15.88 5.16 17.59
N ILE A 117 15.76 4.11 16.78
CA ILE A 117 14.93 2.93 17.02
C ILE A 117 15.75 1.73 16.50
N ALA A 118 15.41 0.52 16.91
CA ALA A 118 15.98 -0.68 16.32
C ALA A 118 15.94 -0.62 14.79
N GLU A 119 17.01 -1.10 14.15
CA GLU A 119 17.03 -1.31 12.71
C GLU A 119 15.89 -2.27 12.32
N ALA A 120 15.36 -2.10 11.10
CA ALA A 120 14.30 -2.97 10.62
C ALA A 120 14.82 -4.39 10.41
N ASP A 121 14.06 -5.38 10.87
CA ASP A 121 14.40 -6.80 10.68
C ASP A 121 14.24 -7.22 9.21
N LEU A 122 13.32 -6.56 8.49
CA LEU A 122 13.08 -6.74 7.06
C LEU A 122 12.84 -5.39 6.38
N VAL A 123 13.28 -5.28 5.13
CA VAL A 123 12.88 -4.19 4.23
C VAL A 123 12.35 -4.81 2.95
N LEU A 124 11.02 -4.76 2.78
CA LEU A 124 10.33 -5.40 1.66
C LEU A 124 9.57 -4.35 0.86
N SER A 125 9.74 -4.33 -0.45
CA SER A 125 9.10 -3.38 -1.36
C SER A 125 9.29 -1.92 -0.91
N GLY A 126 10.45 -1.63 -0.32
CA GLY A 126 10.85 -0.33 0.24
C GLY A 126 10.24 0.02 1.60
N SER A 127 9.48 -0.89 2.21
CA SER A 127 8.82 -0.68 3.50
C SER A 127 9.59 -1.37 4.64
N PRO A 128 9.90 -0.66 5.73
CA PRO A 128 10.55 -1.28 6.88
C PRO A 128 9.53 -2.12 7.67
N LEU A 129 9.98 -3.28 8.14
CA LEU A 129 9.22 -4.18 8.98
C LEU A 129 10.07 -4.59 10.17
N TRP A 130 9.43 -4.73 11.33
CA TRP A 130 10.06 -5.18 12.56
C TRP A 130 9.32 -6.38 13.13
N LEU A 131 10.02 -7.28 13.80
CA LEU A 131 9.40 -8.22 14.71
C LEU A 131 8.92 -7.46 15.95
N LEU A 132 7.77 -7.86 16.49
CA LEU A 132 7.26 -7.31 17.74
C LEU A 132 8.31 -7.43 18.85
N GLU A 133 8.96 -8.59 18.97
CA GLU A 133 10.01 -8.83 19.95
C GLU A 133 11.17 -7.83 19.84
N THR A 134 11.59 -7.48 18.62
CA THR A 134 12.63 -6.47 18.38
C THR A 134 12.22 -5.11 18.95
N ILE A 135 10.96 -4.70 18.75
CA ILE A 135 10.43 -3.44 19.28
C ILE A 135 10.30 -3.49 20.81
N LEU A 136 9.81 -4.60 21.36
CA LEU A 136 9.67 -4.78 22.81
C LEU A 136 11.02 -4.80 23.52
N ALA A 137 12.07 -5.32 22.88
CA ALA A 137 13.44 -5.31 23.42
C ALA A 137 14.11 -3.93 23.31
N ASP A 138 13.84 -3.16 22.25
CA ASP A 138 14.41 -1.83 22.01
C ASP A 138 13.76 -0.74 22.88
N ALA A 139 12.45 -0.84 23.13
CA ALA A 139 11.70 0.21 23.83
C ALA A 139 12.24 0.53 25.24
N PRO A 140 12.54 -0.45 26.12
CA PRO A 140 13.11 -0.18 27.44
C PRO A 140 14.51 0.45 27.37
N GLN A 141 15.35 0.02 26.43
CA GLN A 141 16.70 0.57 26.23
C GLN A 141 16.68 2.07 25.89
N ARG A 142 15.57 2.52 25.31
CA ARG A 142 15.35 3.91 24.90
C ARG A 142 14.32 4.64 25.77
N GLN A 143 13.93 4.04 26.91
CA GLN A 143 12.95 4.58 27.86
C GLN A 143 11.63 4.98 27.19
N ARG A 144 11.14 4.14 26.28
CA ARG A 144 9.87 4.36 25.58
C ARG A 144 8.73 3.58 26.24
N PRO A 145 7.52 4.17 26.31
CA PRO A 145 6.35 3.43 26.75
C PRO A 145 5.97 2.36 25.72
N ILE A 146 5.35 1.29 26.20
CA ILE A 146 4.73 0.24 25.38
C ILE A 146 3.23 0.26 25.67
N ASP A 147 2.42 0.38 24.61
CA ASP A 147 0.97 0.18 24.70
C ASP A 147 0.66 -1.32 24.71
N GLN A 148 0.44 -1.86 25.91
CA GLN A 148 0.17 -3.28 26.10
C GLN A 148 -1.18 -3.72 25.48
N ALA A 149 -2.15 -2.82 25.35
CA ALA A 149 -3.43 -3.13 24.74
C ALA A 149 -3.27 -3.33 23.23
N GLU A 150 -2.45 -2.51 22.58
CA GLU A 150 -2.11 -2.70 21.16
C GLU A 150 -1.30 -3.98 20.94
N VAL A 151 -0.32 -4.28 21.80
CA VAL A 151 0.43 -5.54 21.74
C VAL A 151 -0.51 -6.74 21.79
N THR A 152 -1.46 -6.73 22.72
CA THR A 152 -2.44 -7.82 22.88
C THR A 152 -3.31 -7.99 21.63
N LYS A 153 -3.79 -6.89 21.04
CA LYS A 153 -4.57 -6.93 19.79
C LYS A 153 -3.77 -7.53 18.63
N LEU A 154 -2.51 -7.11 18.47
CA LEU A 154 -1.64 -7.59 17.40
C LEU A 154 -1.30 -9.08 17.55
N CYS A 155 -1.07 -9.55 18.77
CA CYS A 155 -0.88 -10.98 19.06
C CYS A 155 -2.15 -11.79 18.79
N ALA A 156 -3.34 -11.22 18.95
CA ALA A 156 -4.61 -11.84 18.59
C ALA A 156 -4.93 -11.76 17.08
N GLY A 157 -3.98 -11.31 16.24
CA GLY A 157 -4.16 -11.16 14.79
C GLY A 157 -5.05 -9.98 14.38
N GLN A 158 -5.47 -9.13 15.31
CA GLN A 158 -6.32 -7.98 15.01
C GLN A 158 -5.46 -6.85 14.44
N ARG A 159 -5.55 -6.64 13.12
CA ARG A 159 -4.81 -5.60 12.41
C ARG A 159 -5.77 -4.58 11.81
N GLY A 160 -5.29 -3.33 11.71
CA GLY A 160 -6.04 -2.27 11.06
C GLY A 160 -6.36 -2.61 9.60
N SER A 161 -7.52 -2.18 9.12
CA SER A 161 -7.97 -2.44 7.75
C SER A 161 -6.98 -1.88 6.72
N GLN A 162 -6.83 -2.60 5.60
CA GLN A 162 -6.03 -2.15 4.48
C GLN A 162 -6.52 -0.77 4.03
N LYS A 163 -5.65 0.25 4.10
CA LYS A 163 -5.96 1.52 3.43
C LYS A 163 -6.04 1.22 1.93
N PRO A 164 -7.16 1.52 1.25
CA PRO A 164 -7.20 1.40 -0.20
C PRO A 164 -6.11 2.30 -0.77
N ARG A 165 -5.06 1.71 -1.34
CA ARG A 165 -4.08 2.44 -2.14
C ARG A 165 -4.73 2.68 -3.50
N GLY A 166 -5.44 3.79 -3.56
CA GLY A 166 -6.19 4.21 -4.73
C GLY A 166 -7.31 5.12 -4.28
N ARG A 167 -7.45 6.25 -4.97
CA ARG A 167 -8.68 7.05 -4.98
C ARG A 167 -9.85 6.08 -5.02
N ARG A 168 -10.83 6.20 -4.11
CA ARG A 168 -12.09 5.46 -4.20
C ARG A 168 -12.53 5.46 -5.66
N THR A 169 -12.37 4.35 -6.37
CA THR A 169 -13.35 3.97 -7.37
C THR A 169 -14.54 3.55 -6.54
N SER A 170 -15.28 4.55 -6.04
CA SER A 170 -16.71 4.37 -5.91
C SER A 170 -17.13 3.69 -7.20
N THR A 171 -17.80 2.54 -7.09
CA THR A 171 -18.70 2.07 -8.14
C THR A 171 -19.32 3.33 -8.73
N PRO A 172 -19.20 3.63 -10.04
CA PRO A 172 -19.83 4.81 -10.57
C PRO A 172 -21.30 4.63 -10.21
N ALA A 173 -21.77 5.41 -9.24
CA ALA A 173 -23.19 5.66 -9.13
C ALA A 173 -23.54 6.10 -10.54
N VAL A 174 -24.37 5.29 -11.20
CA VAL A 174 -24.88 5.57 -12.55
C VAL A 174 -25.24 7.03 -12.52
N SER A 175 -24.39 7.85 -13.14
CA SER A 175 -24.60 9.28 -13.11
C SER A 175 -25.92 9.47 -13.85
N PRO A 176 -26.89 10.20 -13.27
CA PRO A 176 -28.07 10.55 -14.03
C PRO A 176 -27.58 11.18 -15.34
N PRO A 177 -28.19 10.85 -16.49
CA PRO A 177 -27.67 11.22 -17.79
C PRO A 177 -27.33 12.70 -17.78
N GLN A 178 -26.04 13.02 -17.89
CA GLN A 178 -25.59 14.40 -17.99
C GLN A 178 -26.26 14.97 -19.23
N LYS A 179 -27.10 15.99 -19.05
CA LYS A 179 -27.58 16.79 -20.19
C LYS A 179 -26.33 17.22 -20.97
N PRO A 180 -26.31 17.07 -22.30
CA PRO A 180 -25.17 17.45 -23.10
C PRO A 180 -24.85 18.93 -22.84
N LEU A 181 -23.55 19.24 -22.72
CA LEU A 181 -23.10 20.61 -22.54
C LEU A 181 -23.62 21.47 -23.71
N PRO A 182 -24.12 22.69 -23.45
CA PRO A 182 -24.51 23.60 -24.52
C PRO A 182 -23.27 23.95 -25.36
N ALA A 183 -23.42 23.93 -26.68
CA ALA A 183 -22.34 24.26 -27.60
C ALA A 183 -21.79 25.67 -27.33
N ALA A 184 -20.46 25.83 -27.43
CA ALA A 184 -19.83 27.13 -27.32
C ALA A 184 -20.38 28.09 -28.40
N LYS A 185 -20.70 29.33 -27.99
CA LYS A 185 -21.17 30.38 -28.89
C LYS A 185 -20.29 31.60 -28.79
N THR A 186 -19.95 32.15 -29.95
CA THR A 186 -19.28 33.44 -30.10
C THR A 186 -20.33 34.51 -30.31
N PHE A 187 -20.20 35.63 -29.60
CA PHE A 187 -21.08 36.78 -29.72
C PHE A 187 -20.27 38.01 -30.12
N THR A 188 -20.84 38.87 -30.94
CA THR A 188 -20.25 40.17 -31.26
C THR A 188 -20.82 41.25 -30.35
N ALA A 189 -20.26 42.47 -30.38
CA ALA A 189 -20.76 43.60 -29.59
C ALA A 189 -22.23 43.94 -29.89
N ALA A 190 -22.72 43.64 -31.11
CA ALA A 190 -24.10 43.86 -31.50
C ALA A 190 -25.08 42.83 -30.88
N ASP A 191 -24.57 41.70 -30.38
CA ASP A 191 -25.39 40.57 -29.89
C ASP A 191 -25.56 40.56 -28.37
N GLN A 192 -25.35 41.71 -27.70
CA GLN A 192 -25.29 41.81 -26.24
C GLN A 192 -26.54 41.22 -25.54
N ALA A 193 -27.73 41.49 -26.06
CA ALA A 193 -28.97 40.97 -25.49
C ALA A 193 -29.10 39.43 -25.65
N ALA A 194 -28.57 38.87 -26.73
CA ALA A 194 -28.57 37.43 -26.97
C ALA A 194 -27.51 36.72 -26.12
N ALA A 195 -26.33 37.32 -25.95
CA ALA A 195 -25.26 36.84 -25.08
C ALA A 195 -25.73 36.76 -23.62
N ALA A 196 -26.40 37.81 -23.12
CA ALA A 196 -26.94 37.84 -21.76
C ALA A 196 -27.97 36.71 -21.53
N LYS A 197 -28.90 36.51 -22.46
CA LYS A 197 -29.90 35.43 -22.36
C LYS A 197 -29.25 34.03 -22.35
N PHE A 198 -28.23 33.82 -23.18
CA PHE A 198 -27.50 32.56 -23.22
C PHE A 198 -26.75 32.30 -21.91
N LEU A 199 -26.02 33.28 -21.38
CA LEU A 199 -25.30 33.15 -20.10
C LEU A 199 -26.24 32.85 -18.93
N THR A 200 -27.39 33.54 -18.86
CA THR A 200 -28.39 33.29 -17.82
C THR A 200 -28.94 31.86 -17.89
N SER A 201 -29.18 31.34 -19.10
CA SER A 201 -29.63 29.95 -19.29
C SER A 201 -28.59 28.94 -18.83
N VAL A 202 -27.32 29.15 -19.18
CA VAL A 202 -26.23 28.21 -18.85
C VAL A 202 -25.95 28.18 -17.34
N LEU A 203 -26.03 29.34 -16.68
CA LEU A 203 -25.89 29.44 -15.22
C LEU A 203 -27.09 28.84 -14.47
N ALA A 204 -28.31 29.02 -14.99
CA ALA A 204 -29.52 28.42 -14.40
C ALA A 204 -29.51 26.89 -14.46
N ASP A 205 -28.86 26.31 -15.48
CA ASP A 205 -28.62 24.87 -15.59
C ASP A 205 -27.47 24.36 -14.70
N GLY A 206 -26.86 25.23 -13.88
CA GLY A 206 -25.83 24.88 -12.90
C GLY A 206 -24.42 24.72 -13.48
N TYR A 207 -24.19 25.14 -14.72
CA TYR A 207 -22.87 25.10 -15.36
C TYR A 207 -22.03 26.32 -14.98
N SER A 208 -20.71 26.14 -14.96
CA SER A 208 -19.74 27.24 -14.86
C SER A 208 -19.33 27.69 -16.27
N VAL A 209 -19.14 29.00 -16.46
CA VAL A 209 -18.85 29.59 -17.77
C VAL A 209 -17.46 30.23 -17.78
N THR A 210 -16.70 30.02 -18.86
CA THR A 210 -15.44 30.71 -19.14
C THR A 210 -15.61 31.58 -20.38
N ILE A 211 -15.33 32.88 -20.27
CA ILE A 211 -15.42 33.84 -21.38
C ILE A 211 -14.01 34.10 -21.91
N THR A 212 -13.78 33.83 -23.19
CA THR A 212 -12.50 34.10 -23.84
C THR A 212 -12.68 35.23 -24.86
N PRO A 213 -12.08 36.41 -24.65
CA PRO A 213 -12.15 37.49 -25.63
C PRO A 213 -11.34 37.11 -26.88
N GLN A 214 -11.96 37.19 -28.06
CA GLN A 214 -11.26 37.09 -29.34
C GLN A 214 -10.95 38.51 -29.84
N ARG A 215 -9.68 38.74 -30.20
CA ARG A 215 -9.20 39.99 -30.79
C ARG A 215 -9.13 39.86 -32.30
#